data_AF-A0A166JKU9-F1
#
_entry.id   AF-A0A166JKU9-F1
#
_cell.length_a   1.000
_cell.length_b   1.000
_cell.length_c   1.000
_cell.angle_alpha   90.00
_cell.angle_beta   90.00
_cell.angle_gamma   90.00
#
_symmetry.space_group_name_H-M   'P 1'
#
loop_
_entity.id
_entity.type
_entity.pdbx_description
1 polymer ?
#
loop_
_entity_poly.entity_id
_entity_poly.type
_entity_poly.pdbx_seq_one_letter_code
_entity_poly.pdbx_strand_id
1 'polypeptide(L)'
;MDAISSCGLGISSLMREAGNVRDPKEVSQIVWRDGLGKLINSMDEGPIYLCIITPLRGALPHALLCDQTHNNKTIASETSTGHMSSNVAIIVFGYCANGSVKGFD
;
A
#
# COMPACT_ATOMS: atom_id res chain seq x y z
N MET A 1 8.41 -6.13 -14.45
CA MET A 1 8.20 -7.59 -14.39
C MET A 1 6.95 -7.91 -13.58
N ASP A 2 6.76 -7.28 -12.42
CA ASP A 2 5.66 -7.56 -11.47
C ASP A 2 4.25 -7.41 -12.06
N ALA A 3 3.99 -6.39 -12.88
CA ALA A 3 2.69 -6.22 -13.54
C ALA A 3 2.40 -7.32 -14.58
N ILE A 4 3.44 -7.81 -15.26
CA ILE A 4 3.33 -8.91 -16.23
C ILE A 4 3.03 -10.21 -15.47
N SER A 5 3.70 -10.44 -14.35
CA SER A 5 3.45 -11.60 -13.49
C SER A 5 2.06 -11.57 -12.84
N SER A 6 1.60 -10.42 -12.35
CA SER A 6 0.25 -10.28 -11.78
C SER A 6 -0.83 -10.57 -12.83
N CYS A 7 -0.66 -10.05 -14.04
CA CYS A 7 -1.56 -10.34 -15.16
C CYS A 7 -1.49 -11.81 -15.61
N GLY A 8 -0.29 -12.39 -15.67
CA GLY A 8 -0.08 -13.77 -16.12
C GLY A 8 -0.52 -14.84 -15.11
N LEU A 9 -0.43 -14.57 -13.81
CA LEU A 9 -0.80 -15.50 -12.73
C LEU A 9 -2.17 -15.22 -12.11
N GLY A 10 -2.83 -14.11 -12.48
CA GLY A 10 -4.11 -13.71 -11.90
C GLY A 10 -4.01 -13.28 -10.44
N ILE A 11 -2.87 -12.72 -10.02
CA ILE A 11 -2.66 -12.29 -8.63
C ILE A 11 -3.45 -11.01 -8.37
N SER A 12 -4.34 -11.05 -7.38
CA SER A 12 -5.22 -9.92 -7.04
C SER A 12 -4.49 -8.79 -6.32
N SER A 13 -3.50 -9.10 -5.47
CA SER A 13 -2.77 -8.09 -4.69
C SER A 13 -1.31 -8.46 -4.50
N LEU A 14 -0.43 -7.45 -4.54
CA LEU A 14 0.98 -7.60 -4.21
C LEU A 14 1.25 -7.09 -2.79
N MET A 15 1.93 -7.90 -1.99
CA MET A 15 2.31 -7.54 -0.64
C MET A 15 3.42 -6.47 -0.66
N ARG A 16 3.27 -5.47 0.21
CA ARG A 16 4.22 -4.40 0.47
C ARG A 16 4.55 -4.39 1.96
N GLU A 17 5.83 -4.41 2.29
CA GLU A 17 6.29 -4.58 3.66
C GLU A 17 6.85 -3.25 4.19
N ALA A 18 6.12 -2.61 5.09
CA ALA A 18 6.56 -1.37 5.71
C ALA A 18 7.57 -1.61 6.85
N GLY A 19 7.55 -2.79 7.47
CA GLY A 19 8.43 -3.16 8.58
C GLY A 19 9.90 -3.31 8.20
N ASN A 20 10.24 -3.33 6.92
CA ASN A 20 11.63 -3.35 6.45
C ASN A 20 12.23 -1.93 6.30
N VAL A 21 11.42 -0.90 6.48
CA VAL A 21 11.84 0.49 6.29
C VAL A 21 12.62 1.00 7.49
N ARG A 22 13.70 1.75 7.21
CA ARG A 22 14.58 2.32 8.26
C ARG A 22 14.34 3.80 8.51
N ASP A 23 13.91 4.54 7.49
CA ASP A 23 13.74 5.99 7.56
C ASP A 23 12.28 6.42 7.36
N PRO A 24 11.78 7.44 8.08
CA PRO A 24 10.43 7.97 7.88
C PRO A 24 10.15 8.43 6.44
N LYS A 25 11.21 8.84 5.74
CA LYS A 25 11.14 9.21 4.32
C LYS A 25 10.84 8.02 3.42
N GLU A 26 11.41 6.87 3.72
CA GLU A 26 11.13 5.64 2.97
C GLU A 26 9.70 5.14 3.24
N VAL A 27 9.20 5.30 4.48
CA VAL A 27 7.81 4.92 4.81
C VAL A 27 6.84 5.77 3.99
N SER A 28 7.07 7.09 3.99
CA SER A 28 6.25 8.01 3.19
C SER A 28 6.35 7.75 1.68
N GLN A 29 7.48 7.28 1.16
CA GLN A 29 7.60 6.88 -0.25
C GLN A 29 6.80 5.62 -0.59
N ILE A 30 6.82 4.60 0.28
CA ILE A 30 6.01 3.39 0.10
C ILE A 30 4.52 3.76 0.13
N VAL A 31 4.11 4.54 1.12
CA VAL A 31 2.73 5.01 1.26
C VAL A 31 2.33 5.89 0.07
N TRP A 32 3.20 6.78 -0.39
CA TRP A 32 2.94 7.61 -1.57
C TRP A 32 2.71 6.79 -2.85
N ARG A 33 3.47 5.71 -3.03
CA ARG A 33 3.36 4.86 -4.23
C ARG A 33 2.16 3.93 -4.19
N ASP A 34 1.98 3.23 -3.07
CA ASP A 34 1.10 2.06 -2.99
C ASP A 34 -0.11 2.28 -2.07
N GLY A 35 -0.09 3.32 -1.24
CA GLY A 35 -1.16 3.65 -0.28
C GLY A 35 -1.95 4.92 -0.61
N LEU A 36 -1.36 5.91 -1.29
CA LEU A 36 -2.11 7.04 -1.83
C LEU A 36 -2.65 6.63 -3.20
N GLY A 37 -3.97 6.46 -3.27
CA GLY A 37 -4.65 6.28 -4.54
C GLY A 37 -4.59 7.54 -5.41
N LYS A 38 -5.73 7.93 -5.97
CA LYS A 38 -5.80 9.13 -6.80
C LYS A 38 -5.55 10.39 -5.95
N LEU A 39 -4.71 11.30 -6.47
CA LEU A 39 -4.41 12.58 -5.81
C LEU A 39 -5.68 13.44 -5.66
N ILE A 40 -5.67 14.28 -4.62
CA ILE A 40 -6.69 15.30 -4.41
C ILE A 40 -6.77 16.18 -5.67
N ASN A 41 -7.97 16.32 -6.22
CA ASN A 41 -8.25 17.06 -7.46
C ASN A 41 -7.54 16.53 -8.72
N SER A 42 -7.20 15.24 -8.78
CA SER A 42 -6.66 14.65 -10.00
C SER A 42 -7.67 14.70 -11.15
N MET A 43 -7.21 15.20 -12.30
CA MET A 43 -7.97 15.50 -13.52
C MET A 43 -8.18 14.26 -14.40
N ASP A 44 -8.59 13.14 -13.81
CA ASP A 44 -8.66 11.85 -14.52
C ASP A 44 -10.00 11.61 -15.24
N GLU A 45 -11.03 12.32 -14.80
CA GLU A 45 -12.35 12.29 -15.40
C GLU A 45 -12.49 13.52 -16.30
N GLY A 46 -12.44 13.32 -17.61
CA GLY A 46 -12.98 14.31 -18.54
C GLY A 46 -14.46 14.60 -18.24
N PRO A 47 -15.12 15.53 -18.96
CA PRO A 47 -16.53 15.83 -18.74
C PRO A 47 -17.35 14.55 -18.60
N ILE A 48 -18.11 14.45 -17.50
CA ILE A 48 -18.95 13.30 -17.14
C ILE A 48 -20.08 13.23 -18.17
N TYR A 49 -19.82 12.65 -19.33
CA TYR A 49 -20.88 12.24 -20.22
C TYR A 49 -21.55 11.02 -19.58
N LEU A 50 -22.88 10.97 -19.64
CA LEU A 50 -23.67 9.79 -19.27
C LEU A 50 -23.28 8.65 -20.22
N CYS A 51 -22.22 7.93 -19.90
CA CYS A 51 -21.64 6.91 -20.75
C CYS A 51 -22.06 5.53 -20.23
N ILE A 52 -22.64 4.72 -21.11
CA ILE A 52 -22.99 3.31 -20.83
C ILE A 52 -21.72 2.43 -20.78
N ILE A 53 -20.59 2.90 -21.35
CA ILE A 53 -19.36 2.13 -21.56
C ILE A 53 -18.18 2.80 -20.85
N THR A 54 -17.67 2.20 -19.78
CA THR A 54 -16.46 2.68 -19.11
C THR A 54 -15.21 2.06 -19.76
N PRO A 55 -14.25 2.85 -20.26
CA PRO A 55 -13.02 2.31 -20.83
C PRO A 55 -12.18 1.62 -19.75
N LEU A 56 -11.78 0.37 -19.99
CA LEU A 56 -10.87 -0.36 -19.10
C LEU A 56 -9.44 0.13 -19.30
N ARG A 57 -8.95 0.98 -18.40
CA ARG A 57 -7.55 1.42 -18.37
C ARG A 57 -6.69 0.40 -17.65
N GLY A 58 -5.45 0.24 -18.09
CA GLY A 58 -4.46 -0.53 -17.34
C GLY A 58 -4.19 0.14 -15.99
N ALA A 59 -4.26 -0.63 -14.91
CA ALA A 59 -3.95 -0.18 -13.56
C ALA A 59 -2.73 -0.92 -13.03
N LEU A 60 -2.04 -0.30 -12.08
CA LEU A 60 -1.05 -1.01 -11.27
C LEU A 60 -1.76 -2.08 -10.42
N PRO A 61 -1.09 -3.20 -10.13
CA PRO A 61 -1.66 -4.23 -9.27
C PRO A 61 -1.97 -3.65 -7.89
N HIS A 62 -3.10 -4.08 -7.32
CA HIS A 62 -3.53 -3.64 -6.00
C HIS A 62 -2.49 -3.99 -4.92
N ALA A 63 -2.28 -3.09 -3.96
CA ALA A 63 -1.34 -3.29 -2.88
C ALA A 63 -2.00 -3.92 -1.64
N LEU A 64 -1.25 -4.78 -0.95
CA LEU A 64 -1.52 -5.21 0.41
C LEU A 64 -0.38 -4.68 1.28
N LEU A 65 -0.60 -3.56 1.98
CA LEU A 65 0.38 -2.96 2.87
C LEU A 65 0.38 -3.66 4.23
N CYS A 66 1.52 -4.25 4.58
CA CYS A 66 1.73 -4.88 5.86
C CYS A 66 2.64 -4.04 6.75
N ASP A 67 2.19 -3.73 7.96
CA ASP A 67 3.02 -3.07 8.97
C ASP A 67 4.25 -3.89 9.32
N GLN A 68 4.04 -5.16 9.67
CA GLN A 68 5.07 -6.10 10.01
C GLN A 68 4.64 -7.49 9.53
N THR A 69 5.52 -8.17 8.80
CA THR A 69 5.30 -9.57 8.44
C THR A 69 5.93 -10.49 9.48
N HIS A 70 5.66 -11.79 9.38
CA HIS A 70 6.26 -12.79 10.27
C HIS A 70 7.77 -12.98 10.07
N ASN A 71 8.35 -12.40 9.00
CA ASN A 71 9.77 -12.50 8.68
C ASN A 71 10.55 -11.24 9.11
N ASN A 72 9.86 -10.14 9.43
CA ASN A 72 10.49 -8.94 9.95
C ASN A 72 10.96 -9.15 11.38
N LYS A 73 12.02 -8.42 11.73
CA LYS A 73 12.28 -8.11 13.13
C LYS A 73 11.19 -7.19 13.66
N THR A 74 10.92 -7.29 14.96
CA THR A 74 9.85 -6.48 15.56
C THR A 74 10.26 -5.01 15.63
N ILE A 75 9.39 -4.08 15.23
CA ILE A 75 9.70 -2.63 15.28
C ILE A 75 10.02 -2.18 16.72
N ALA A 76 9.40 -2.80 17.73
CA ALA A 76 9.76 -2.63 19.14
C ALA A 76 11.24 -2.90 19.44
N SER A 77 11.84 -3.85 18.72
CA SER A 77 13.23 -4.27 18.92
C SER A 77 14.24 -3.42 18.14
N GLU A 78 13.84 -2.82 17.02
CA GLU A 78 14.76 -2.05 16.17
C GLU A 78 14.71 -0.54 16.40
N THR A 79 13.60 -0.02 16.93
CA THR A 79 13.45 1.43 17.18
C THR A 79 12.85 1.68 18.55
N SER A 80 11.52 1.70 18.66
CA SER A 80 10.81 1.94 19.92
C SER A 80 9.32 1.66 19.74
N THR A 81 8.66 1.23 20.82
CA THR A 81 7.24 0.91 20.86
C THR A 81 6.33 2.07 20.42
N GLY A 82 6.72 3.32 20.70
CA GLY A 82 5.94 4.50 20.27
C GLY A 82 5.86 4.65 18.74
N HIS A 83 6.89 4.22 18.02
CA HIS A 83 6.91 4.25 16.56
C HIS A 83 6.00 3.18 15.93
N MET A 84 5.68 2.10 16.65
CA MET A 84 4.77 1.06 16.18
C MET A 84 3.39 1.64 15.90
N SER A 85 2.81 2.34 16.88
CA SER A 85 1.48 2.95 16.75
C SER A 85 1.42 3.97 15.61
N SER A 86 2.48 4.77 15.46
CA SER A 86 2.57 5.79 14.41
C SER A 86 2.64 5.15 13.01
N ASN A 87 3.41 4.05 12.88
CA ASN A 87 3.55 3.33 11.62
C ASN A 87 2.25 2.62 11.23
N VAL A 88 1.58 1.95 12.19
CA VAL A 88 0.26 1.33 11.98
C VAL A 88 -0.74 2.38 11.51
N ALA A 89 -0.81 3.53 12.18
CA ALA A 89 -1.76 4.57 11.83
C ALA A 89 -1.59 5.00 10.37
N ILE A 90 -0.36 5.28 9.94
CA ILE A 90 -0.07 5.70 8.56
C ILE A 90 -0.51 4.63 7.54
N ILE A 91 -0.26 3.35 7.83
CA ILE A 91 -0.60 2.25 6.94
C ILE A 91 -2.11 2.05 6.86
N VAL A 92 -2.81 2.12 7.99
CA VAL A 92 -4.28 1.98 8.05
C VAL A 92 -4.99 3.08 7.25
N PHE A 93 -4.41 4.29 7.17
CA PHE A 93 -4.94 5.38 6.33
C PHE A 93 -4.68 5.20 4.82
N GLY A 94 -3.93 4.18 4.41
CA GLY A 94 -3.71 3.84 3.01
C GLY A 94 -4.98 3.38 2.30
N TYR A 95 -5.18 3.84 1.06
CA TYR A 95 -6.18 3.35 0.12
C TYR A 95 -5.72 2.03 -0.53
N CYS A 96 -5.63 0.98 0.29
CA CYS A 96 -5.20 -0.36 -0.11
C CYS A 96 -5.69 -1.40 0.90
N ALA A 97 -5.44 -2.69 0.64
CA ALA A 97 -5.61 -3.69 1.69
C ALA A 97 -4.50 -3.54 2.73
N ASN A 98 -4.83 -3.78 4.00
CA ASN A 98 -3.89 -3.72 5.11
C ASN A 98 -3.75 -5.08 5.78
N GLY A 99 -2.59 -5.38 6.35
CA GLY A 99 -2.35 -6.61 7.10
C GLY A 99 -1.31 -6.43 8.21
N SER A 100 -1.42 -7.26 9.24
CA SER A 100 -0.48 -7.27 10.36
C SER A 100 -0.24 -8.69 10.84
N VAL A 101 0.94 -8.95 11.39
CA VAL A 101 1.23 -10.22 12.07
C VAL A 101 0.64 -10.22 13.48
N LYS A 102 0.13 -11.38 13.91
CA LYS A 102 -0.36 -11.56 15.29
C LYS A 102 0.78 -11.30 16.30
N GLY A 103 0.50 -10.46 17.31
CA GLY A 103 1.46 -10.09 18.35
C GLY A 103 2.27 -8.83 18.06
N PHE A 104 1.97 -8.14 16.95
CA PHE A 104 2.47 -6.79 16.69
C PHE A 104 1.65 -5.70 17.40
N ASP A 105 0.33 -5.86 17.43
CA ASP A 105 -0.63 -4.99 18.13
C ASP A 105 -0.66 -5.25 19.65
#